data_AF-A0A1F8M6A1-F1
#
_entry.id   AF-A0A1F8M6A1-F1
#
_cell.length_a   1.000
_cell.length_b   1.000
_cell.length_c   1.000
_cell.angle_alpha   90.00
_cell.angle_beta   90.00
_cell.angle_gamma   90.00
#
_symmetry.space_group_name_H-M   'P 1'
#
loop_
_entity.id
_entity.type
_entity.pdbx_description
1 polymer ?
#
loop_
_entity_poly.entity_id
_entity_poly.type
_entity_poly.pdbx_seq_one_letter_code
_entity_poly.pdbx_strand_id
1 'polypeptide(L)'
;MPRNLINFDLTPNGKTLITFYPSSAQGKLIARSLDIFGQPEWMCAGETDPDIVHILFPHQDMPEELYEVAEEMTTKSLLHYLGFDKQGGEK
;
A
#
# COMPACT_ATOMS: atom_id res chain seq x y z
N MET A 1 4.96 9.80 16.18
CA MET A 1 4.18 8.55 15.96
C MET A 1 4.66 7.92 14.67
N PRO A 2 4.86 6.60 14.58
CA PRO A 2 5.23 5.96 13.31
C PRO A 2 4.12 6.20 12.29
N ARG A 3 4.48 6.82 11.15
CA ARG A 3 3.54 7.07 10.06
C ARG A 3 3.39 5.78 9.25
N ASN A 4 2.27 5.08 9.41
CA ASN A 4 1.96 3.81 8.73
C ASN A 4 0.82 4.03 7.71
N LEU A 5 1.04 4.91 6.74
CA LEU A 5 0.12 5.08 5.61
C LEU A 5 0.58 4.19 4.46
N ILE A 6 -0.32 3.32 4.03
CA ILE A 6 -0.33 2.71 2.71
C ILE A 6 -1.77 2.71 2.24
N ASN A 7 -2.02 3.07 0.99
CA ASN A 7 -3.33 2.99 0.36
C ASN A 7 -3.19 2.42 -1.05
N PHE A 8 -4.17 1.62 -1.48
CA PHE A 8 -4.25 1.06 -2.82
C PHE A 8 -5.59 1.45 -3.43
N ASP A 9 -5.56 2.33 -4.44
CA ASP A 9 -6.76 2.76 -5.17
C ASP A 9 -6.76 2.14 -6.58
N LEU A 10 -7.74 1.27 -6.84
CA LEU A 10 -7.97 0.70 -8.16
C LEU A 10 -8.65 1.75 -9.05
N THR A 11 -7.96 2.17 -10.11
CA THR A 11 -8.52 3.13 -11.06
C THR A 11 -9.27 2.39 -12.18
N PRO A 12 -10.34 2.96 -12.74
CA PRO A 12 -11.18 2.29 -13.76
C PRO A 12 -10.46 1.88 -15.05
N ASN A 13 -9.25 2.36 -15.28
CA ASN A 13 -8.42 2.08 -16.46
C ASN A 13 -7.47 0.89 -16.27
N GLY A 14 -7.69 0.03 -15.27
CA GLY A 14 -6.84 -1.13 -15.01
C GLY A 14 -5.48 -0.77 -14.43
N LYS A 15 -5.38 0.37 -13.75
CA LYS A 15 -4.19 0.78 -13.01
C LYS A 15 -4.48 0.78 -11.51
N THR A 16 -3.44 0.73 -10.71
CA THR A 16 -3.51 0.84 -9.26
C THR A 16 -2.60 1.96 -8.81
N LEU A 17 -3.19 2.94 -8.13
CA LEU A 17 -2.48 4.01 -7.45
C LEU A 17 -2.13 3.52 -6.05
N ILE A 18 -0.84 3.50 -5.72
CA ILE A 18 -0.36 3.14 -4.39
C ILE A 18 0.21 4.39 -3.74
N THR A 19 -0.25 4.70 -2.54
CA THR A 19 0.21 5.86 -1.76
C THR A 19 0.83 5.37 -0.47
N PHE A 20 2.09 5.70 -0.18
CA PHE A 20 2.76 5.18 1.01
C PHE A 20 3.85 6.11 1.57
N TYR A 21 4.19 5.93 2.85
CA TYR A 21 5.43 6.47 3.41
C TYR A 21 6.60 5.50 3.18
N PRO A 22 7.66 5.88 2.43
CA PRO A 22 8.82 5.00 2.20
C PRO A 22 9.56 4.59 3.47
N SER A 23 9.44 5.38 4.54
CA SER A 23 10.06 5.12 5.84
C SER A 23 9.36 4.02 6.65
N SER A 24 8.10 3.70 6.33
CA SER A 24 7.32 2.66 7.00
C SER A 24 7.85 1.25 6.66
N ALA A 25 7.55 0.26 7.50
CA ALA A 25 8.02 -1.12 7.29
C ALA A 25 7.56 -1.68 5.94
N GLN A 26 6.26 -1.52 5.64
CA GLN A 26 5.69 -1.92 4.37
C GLN A 26 6.11 -0.99 3.22
N GLY A 27 6.33 0.32 3.47
CA GLY A 27 6.86 1.22 2.45
C GLY A 27 8.28 0.86 1.98
N LYS A 28 9.12 0.32 2.87
CA LYS A 28 10.42 -0.24 2.51
C LYS A 28 10.30 -1.50 1.67
N LEU A 29 9.28 -2.33 1.92
CA LEU A 29 8.98 -3.50 1.09
C LEU A 29 8.58 -3.03 -0.32
N ILE A 30 7.65 -2.07 -0.40
CA ILE A 30 7.23 -1.48 -1.68
C ILE A 30 8.45 -0.96 -2.44
N ALA A 31 9.26 -0.11 -1.83
CA ALA A 31 10.45 0.45 -2.47
C ALA A 31 11.42 -0.63 -3.00
N ARG A 32 11.64 -1.72 -2.24
CA ARG A 32 12.47 -2.85 -2.68
C ARG A 32 11.85 -3.60 -3.86
N SER A 33 10.53 -3.80 -3.86
CA SER A 33 9.85 -4.44 -4.98
C SER A 33 9.97 -3.61 -6.26
N LEU A 34 9.94 -2.27 -6.17
CA LEU A 34 10.18 -1.39 -7.33
C LEU A 34 11.59 -1.55 -7.89
N ASP A 35 12.60 -1.68 -7.03
CA ASP A 35 13.99 -1.88 -7.44
C ASP A 35 14.22 -3.21 -8.17
N ILE A 36 13.38 -4.23 -7.89
CA ILE A 36 13.56 -5.60 -8.40
C ILE A 36 12.69 -5.88 -9.63
N PHE A 37 11.42 -5.49 -9.61
CA PHE A 37 10.41 -6.02 -10.54
C PHE A 37 9.98 -5.04 -11.63
N GLY A 38 10.27 -3.76 -11.50
CA GLY A 38 10.00 -2.78 -12.55
C GLY A 38 9.70 -1.39 -12.02
N GLN A 39 9.99 -0.39 -12.86
CA GLN A 39 9.65 0.98 -12.54
C GLN A 39 8.16 1.22 -12.75
N PRO A 40 7.49 1.94 -11.84
CA PRO A 40 6.11 2.34 -12.03
C PRO A 40 5.98 3.17 -13.31
N GLU A 41 4.79 3.18 -13.89
CA GLU A 41 4.49 4.06 -15.02
C GLU A 41 4.61 5.54 -14.61
N TRP A 42 4.33 5.82 -13.33
CA TRP A 42 4.45 7.16 -12.77
C TRP A 42 4.77 7.11 -11.28
N MET A 43 5.57 8.07 -10.82
CA MET A 43 5.93 8.27 -9.42
C MET A 43 6.01 9.77 -9.11
N CYS A 44 5.43 10.19 -7.99
CA CYS A 44 5.63 11.55 -7.45
C CYS A 44 5.66 11.57 -5.92
N ALA A 45 6.24 12.64 -5.37
CA ALA A 45 6.08 12.97 -3.96
C ALA A 45 4.77 13.75 -3.75
N GLY A 46 4.14 13.58 -2.59
CA GLY A 46 2.91 14.29 -2.22
C GLY A 46 3.16 15.80 -2.10
N GLU A 47 2.23 16.60 -2.62
CA GLU A 47 2.34 18.08 -2.57
C GLU A 47 2.20 18.62 -1.14
N THR A 48 1.32 18.01 -0.34
CA THR A 48 1.03 18.44 1.03
C THR A 48 1.98 17.82 2.07
N ASP A 49 2.42 16.59 1.83
CA ASP A 49 3.43 15.90 2.64
C ASP A 49 4.48 15.27 1.70
N PRO A 50 5.68 15.87 1.60
CA PRO A 50 6.73 15.38 0.70
C PRO A 50 7.32 14.04 1.13
N ASP A 51 7.02 13.56 2.34
CA ASP A 51 7.43 12.22 2.80
C ASP A 51 6.50 11.12 2.25
N ILE A 52 5.36 11.47 1.66
CA ILE A 52 4.45 10.53 0.98
C ILE A 52 4.89 10.38 -0.46
N VAL A 53 4.88 9.14 -0.95
CA VAL A 53 5.11 8.82 -2.36
C VAL A 53 3.84 8.20 -2.95
N HIS A 54 3.47 8.66 -4.13
CA HIS A 54 2.43 8.09 -4.97
C HIS A 54 3.07 7.38 -6.15
N ILE A 55 2.64 6.15 -6.44
CA ILE A 55 3.08 5.37 -7.60
C ILE A 55 1.87 4.83 -8.34
N LEU A 56 1.97 4.76 -9.67
CA LEU A 56 0.94 4.19 -10.52
C LEU A 56 1.49 2.97 -11.26
N PHE A 57 0.80 1.83 -11.10
CA PHE A 57 1.12 0.58 -11.78
C PHE A 57 -0.03 0.13 -12.69
N PRO A 58 0.25 -0.41 -13.88
CA PRO A 58 -0.69 -1.28 -14.55
C PRO A 58 -0.98 -2.47 -13.63
N HIS A 59 -2.25 -2.79 -13.37
CA HIS A 59 -2.63 -3.87 -12.46
C HIS A 59 -1.99 -5.21 -12.88
N GLN A 60 -1.98 -5.48 -14.18
CA GLN A 60 -1.38 -6.68 -14.78
C GLN A 60 0.14 -6.82 -14.54
N ASP A 61 0.83 -5.70 -14.29
CA ASP A 61 2.30 -5.65 -14.13
C ASP A 61 2.69 -5.42 -12.65
N MET A 62 1.71 -5.47 -11.73
CA MET A 62 1.98 -5.30 -10.31
C MET A 62 2.74 -6.52 -9.78
N PRO A 63 3.88 -6.33 -9.09
CA PRO A 63 4.63 -7.41 -8.46
C PRO A 63 3.79 -8.18 -7.44
N GLU A 64 4.00 -9.51 -7.35
CA GLU A 64 3.27 -10.40 -6.44
C GLU A 64 3.38 -9.94 -4.98
N GLU A 65 4.54 -9.42 -4.56
CA GLU A 65 4.72 -8.90 -3.20
C GLU A 65 3.87 -7.66 -2.92
N LEU A 66 3.57 -6.84 -3.94
CA LEU A 66 2.66 -5.71 -3.79
C LEU A 66 1.20 -6.17 -3.72
N TYR A 67 0.86 -7.25 -4.40
CA TYR A 67 -0.44 -7.90 -4.28
C TYR A 67 -0.67 -8.44 -2.87
N GLU A 68 0.30 -9.15 -2.30
CA GLU A 68 0.20 -9.68 -0.93
C GLU A 68 -0.02 -8.56 0.09
N VAL A 69 0.70 -7.43 -0.05
CA VAL A 69 0.50 -6.25 0.80
C VAL A 69 -0.89 -5.66 0.62
N ALA A 70 -1.38 -5.54 -0.63
CA ALA A 70 -2.72 -5.03 -0.92
C ALA A 70 -3.81 -5.94 -0.35
N GLU A 71 -3.66 -7.26 -0.47
CA GLU A 71 -4.57 -8.26 0.07
C GLU A 71 -4.56 -8.25 1.60
N GLU A 72 -3.39 -8.20 2.24
CA GLU A 72 -3.25 -8.11 3.69
C GLU A 72 -3.95 -6.86 4.23
N MET A 73 -3.75 -5.72 3.56
CA MET A 73 -4.41 -4.47 3.93
C MET A 73 -5.92 -4.51 3.74
N THR A 74 -6.39 -5.03 2.61
CA THR A 74 -7.83 -5.14 2.33
C THR A 74 -8.49 -6.08 3.32
N THR A 75 -7.86 -7.21 3.62
CA THR A 75 -8.34 -8.20 4.59
C THR A 75 -8.35 -7.63 6.00
N LYS A 76 -7.29 -6.94 6.43
CA LYS A 76 -7.26 -6.27 7.75
C LYS A 76 -8.34 -5.19 7.86
N SER A 77 -8.48 -4.35 6.83
CA SER A 77 -9.53 -3.32 6.79
C SER A 77 -10.93 -3.94 6.83
N LEU A 78 -11.17 -5.04 6.12
CA LEU A 78 -12.42 -5.79 6.14
C LEU A 78 -12.67 -6.44 7.50
N LEU A 79 -11.68 -7.08 8.12
CA LEU A 79 -11.82 -7.69 9.44
C LEU A 79 -12.10 -6.64 10.52
N HIS A 80 -11.43 -5.47 10.47
CA HIS A 80 -11.72 -4.33 11.34
C HIS A 80 -13.16 -3.83 11.15
N TYR A 81 -13.56 -3.58 9.90
CA TYR A 81 -14.90 -3.10 9.55
C TYR A 81 -16.00 -4.09 9.98
N LEU A 82 -15.74 -5.39 9.85
CA LEU A 82 -16.63 -6.47 10.26
C LEU A 82 -16.58 -6.77 11.77
N GLY A 83 -15.78 -6.03 12.54
CA GLY A 83 -15.69 -6.19 14.01
C GLY A 83 -14.97 -7.47 14.46
N PHE A 84 -14.18 -8.09 13.59
CA PHE A 84 -13.36 -9.27 13.91
C PHE A 84 -11.99 -8.92 14.49
N ASP A 85 -11.69 -7.62 14.68
CA ASP A 85 -10.60 -7.21 15.56
C ASP A 85 -10.90 -7.72 16.96
N LYS A 86 -10.31 -8.86 17.30
CA LYS A 86 -10.46 -9.50 18.58
C LYS A 86 -10.26 -8.47 19.70
N GLN A 87 -11.36 -8.12 20.36
CA GLN A 87 -11.35 -8.02 21.81
C GLN A 87 -10.93 -9.40 22.34
N GLY A 88 -9.63 -9.65 22.39
CA GLY A 88 -9.05 -10.57 23.35
C GLY A 88 -9.21 -9.90 24.70
N GLY A 89 -10.19 -10.34 25.47
CA GLY A 89 -10.55 -9.72 26.72
C GLY A 89 -9.46 -9.77 27.78
N GLU A 90 -9.64 -8.93 28.80
CA GLU A 90 -9.51 -9.36 30.19
C GLU A 90 -10.36 -8.44 31.08
N LYS A 91 -11.32 -9.10 31.74
CA LYS A 91 -12.08 -8.76 32.96
C LYS A 91 -13.11 -7.63 32.94
#